data_AF-A0A949I0E4-F1
#
_entry.id   AF-A0A949I0E4-F1
#
_cell.length_a   1.000
_cell.length_b   1.000
_cell.length_c   1.000
_cell.angle_alpha   90.00
_cell.angle_beta   90.00
_cell.angle_gamma   90.00
#
_symmetry.space_group_name_H-M   'P 1'
#
loop_
_entity.id
_entity.type
_entity.pdbx_description
1 polymer ?
#
loop_
_entity_poly.entity_id
_entity_poly.type
_entity_poly.pdbx_seq_one_letter_code
_entity_poly.pdbx_strand_id
1 'polypeptide(L)'
;MNINFTLCCDTCGENTNVRFGLSNRGEQPVRFACQSCGSPIDIVMGGSKSEITGATKVDSTGGFFGSETNFVDLHLDFPVYFGPYIPGMTPFMRAFMRLGPEEMQLHGSRLNHLNKGIAKARYFHTALKLYARQNVVPFKSNLKRIFNINVASEQPQDINAALYRLIANVMAAYEYPGQSREAVDEFTRLTFNVAKAHKPKLESFVQELIDSAFLKNLQLDVLEIYPKMLNAELVMRPALFLDFDEEYATNPIPMRVSTKDFESYKDLYKDISEIISRQLVLVAGLNNLLKRGDADAFASKLTKSGKNLAPATLNAFADVVLGAKQDFIDDSWYHLLEDSVDNRLRNAIAHYKTEYDEVTQLVTYYPKKEGMAQVQGEQIYFLEFVRRLLITYREMHRLHHLIKSLFYYNFLLMKKTA
;
A
#
# COMPACT_ATOMS: atom_id res chain seq x y z
N MET A 1 1.02 22.92 16.69
CA MET A 1 0.22 24.17 16.80
C MET A 1 -1.21 23.83 16.40
N ASN A 2 -2.22 24.43 17.04
CA ASN A 2 -3.63 24.19 16.71
C ASN A 2 -4.32 25.51 16.38
N ILE A 3 -5.24 25.49 15.42
CA ILE A 3 -6.07 26.64 15.04
C ILE A 3 -7.53 26.25 15.28
N ASN A 4 -8.25 27.08 16.03
CA ASN A 4 -9.66 26.89 16.31
C ASN A 4 -10.48 27.89 15.51
N PHE A 5 -11.55 27.44 14.86
CA PHE A 5 -12.50 28.28 14.15
C PHE A 5 -13.84 27.57 13.97
N THR A 6 -14.89 28.32 13.63
CA THR A 6 -16.20 27.77 13.30
C THR A 6 -16.46 27.93 11.82
N LEU A 7 -16.99 26.88 11.20
CA LEU A 7 -17.42 26.86 9.80
C LEU A 7 -18.94 26.73 9.72
N CYS A 8 -19.58 27.55 8.90
CA CYS A 8 -20.98 27.42 8.53
C CYS A 8 -21.06 26.75 7.15
N CYS A 9 -21.76 25.61 7.06
CA CYS A 9 -21.90 24.88 5.80
C CYS A 9 -22.68 25.70 4.76
N ASP A 10 -22.12 25.89 3.57
CA ASP A 10 -22.76 26.69 2.51
C ASP A 10 -24.03 26.01 1.95
N THR A 11 -24.22 24.71 2.19
CA THR A 11 -25.39 23.95 1.69
C THR A 11 -26.56 23.97 2.66
N CYS A 12 -26.34 23.72 3.96
CA CYS A 12 -27.42 23.58 4.94
C CYS A 12 -27.41 24.62 6.06
N GLY A 13 -26.39 25.48 6.14
CA GLY A 13 -26.25 26.49 7.19
C GLY A 13 -25.82 25.93 8.56
N GLU A 14 -25.59 24.63 8.69
CA GLU A 14 -25.19 24.01 9.95
C GLU A 14 -23.76 24.44 10.33
N ASN A 15 -23.57 24.79 11.61
CA ASN A 15 -22.27 25.17 12.14
C ASN A 15 -21.47 23.95 12.60
N THR A 16 -20.16 23.96 12.35
CA THR A 16 -19.21 22.99 12.86
C THR A 16 -18.00 23.70 13.44
N ASN A 17 -17.71 23.44 14.70
CA ASN A 17 -16.48 23.86 15.37
C ASN A 17 -15.32 22.97 14.93
N VAL A 18 -14.23 23.59 14.51
CA VAL A 18 -13.05 22.91 13.97
C VAL A 18 -11.85 23.25 14.85
N ARG A 19 -11.14 22.21 15.30
CA ARG A 19 -9.76 22.33 15.78
C ARG A 19 -8.84 21.68 14.76
N PHE A 20 -8.05 22.49 14.07
CA PHE A 20 -7.09 22.05 13.07
C PHE A 20 -5.69 21.98 13.68
N GLY A 21 -5.17 20.77 13.86
CA GLY A 21 -3.79 20.53 14.28
C GLY A 21 -2.84 20.52 13.08
N LEU A 22 -1.79 21.34 13.16
CA LEU A 22 -0.81 21.48 12.09
C LEU A 22 0.28 20.39 12.15
N SER A 23 0.43 19.68 11.03
CA SER A 23 1.52 18.77 10.69
C SER A 23 2.84 19.51 10.40
N ASN A 24 3.93 18.74 10.26
CA ASN A 24 5.24 19.20 9.79
C ASN A 24 5.31 19.51 8.27
N ARG A 25 4.17 19.51 7.58
CA ARG A 25 4.06 19.77 6.14
C ARG A 25 3.67 21.22 5.86
N GLY A 26 4.27 21.78 4.80
CA GLY A 26 4.03 23.18 4.40
C GLY A 26 2.61 23.47 3.91
N GLU A 27 1.95 22.52 3.26
CA GLU A 27 0.57 22.62 2.76
C GLU A 27 -0.21 21.39 3.20
N GLN A 28 -1.39 21.59 3.79
CA GLN A 28 -2.14 20.57 4.51
C GLN A 28 -3.60 20.56 4.02
N PRO A 29 -3.87 19.87 2.90
CA PRO A 29 -5.23 19.69 2.42
C PRO A 29 -5.92 18.61 3.27
N VAL A 30 -7.11 18.93 3.76
CA VAL A 30 -7.99 18.03 4.53
C VAL A 30 -9.42 18.26 4.05
N ARG A 31 -10.22 17.20 3.99
CA ARG A 31 -11.65 17.27 3.70
C ARG A 31 -12.43 16.46 4.72
N PHE A 32 -13.62 16.96 5.06
CA PHE A 32 -14.62 16.25 5.83
C PHE A 32 -16.02 16.58 5.32
N ALA A 33 -17.00 15.73 5.63
CA ALA A 33 -18.40 15.96 5.26
C ALA A 33 -19.15 16.67 6.40
N CYS A 34 -20.05 17.60 6.05
CA CYS A 34 -21.00 18.20 6.99
C CYS A 34 -21.86 17.10 7.64
N GLN A 35 -21.95 17.09 8.97
CA GLN A 35 -22.69 16.05 9.69
C GLN A 35 -24.21 16.12 9.50
N SER A 36 -24.75 17.27 9.06
CA SER A 36 -26.19 17.43 8.81
C SER A 36 -26.60 17.02 7.40
N CYS A 37 -25.86 17.42 6.37
CA CYS A 37 -26.28 17.25 4.97
C CYS A 37 -25.33 16.43 4.10
N GLY A 38 -24.16 16.05 4.61
CA GLY A 38 -23.16 15.28 3.88
C GLY A 38 -22.32 16.06 2.86
N SER A 39 -22.57 17.36 2.67
CA SER A 39 -21.80 18.17 1.72
C SER A 39 -20.30 18.20 2.09
N PRO A 40 -19.39 18.08 1.10
CA PRO A 40 -17.95 18.12 1.36
C PRO A 40 -17.51 19.53 1.74
N ILE A 41 -16.64 19.59 2.76
CA ILE A 41 -15.95 20.81 3.19
C ILE A 41 -14.45 20.56 3.03
N ASP A 42 -13.84 21.29 2.11
CA ASP A 42 -12.40 21.25 1.83
C ASP A 42 -11.69 22.37 2.59
N ILE A 43 -10.57 22.03 3.21
CA ILE A 43 -9.71 22.97 3.93
C ILE A 43 -8.27 22.74 3.46
N VAL A 44 -7.63 23.81 2.97
CA VAL A 44 -6.19 23.84 2.73
C VAL A 44 -5.57 24.83 3.71
N MET A 45 -4.77 24.32 4.64
CA MET A 45 -4.00 25.14 5.60
C MET A 45 -2.52 25.16 5.22
N GLY A 46 -1.87 26.31 5.43
CA GLY A 46 -0.47 26.52 5.07
C GLY A 46 -0.26 26.96 3.61
N GLY A 47 0.97 26.86 3.11
CA GLY A 47 1.34 27.27 1.75
C GLY A 47 1.32 28.79 1.54
N SER A 48 1.06 29.21 0.30
CA SER A 48 0.95 30.63 -0.09
C SER A 48 -0.43 31.23 0.22
N LYS A 49 -1.47 30.40 0.37
CA LYS A 49 -2.84 30.83 0.69
C LYS A 49 -3.60 29.70 1.36
N SER A 50 -4.28 30.01 2.46
CA SER A 50 -5.26 29.10 3.06
C SER A 50 -6.62 29.28 2.38
N GLU A 51 -7.28 28.18 2.08
CA GLU A 51 -8.52 28.14 1.32
C GLU A 51 -9.52 27.21 2.00
N ILE A 52 -10.78 27.61 1.99
CA ILE A 52 -11.91 26.82 2.50
C ILE A 52 -12.98 26.84 1.40
N THR A 53 -13.49 25.66 1.05
CA THR A 53 -14.51 25.48 0.02
C THR A 53 -15.65 24.62 0.59
N GLY A 54 -16.90 24.99 0.30
CA GLY A 54 -18.10 24.30 0.80
C GLY A 54 -18.57 24.75 2.20
N ALA A 55 -17.84 25.67 2.83
CA ALA A 55 -18.24 26.34 4.04
C ALA A 55 -17.61 27.73 4.16
N THR A 56 -18.27 28.60 4.91
CA THR A 56 -17.78 29.94 5.22
C THR A 56 -17.33 30.02 6.68
N LYS A 57 -16.17 30.63 6.93
CA LYS A 57 -15.70 30.87 8.31
C LYS A 57 -16.58 31.94 8.97
N VAL A 58 -17.10 31.64 10.15
CA VAL A 58 -17.89 32.57 10.96
C VAL A 58 -17.14 32.93 12.24
N ASP A 59 -17.41 34.13 12.75
CA ASP A 59 -16.82 34.58 14.00
C ASP A 59 -17.32 33.71 15.15
N SER A 60 -16.39 33.04 15.84
CA SER A 60 -16.75 32.29 17.04
C SER A 60 -17.16 33.28 18.13
N THR A 61 -18.31 33.04 18.76
CA THR A 61 -18.66 33.71 20.03
C THR A 61 -17.54 33.41 21.02
N GLY A 62 -16.75 34.43 21.39
CA GLY A 62 -15.50 34.24 22.12
C GLY A 62 -15.63 33.32 23.33
N GLY A 63 -14.85 32.23 23.37
CA GLY A 63 -14.91 31.21 24.42
C GLY A 63 -14.36 29.86 23.96
N PHE A 64 -14.36 28.87 24.87
CA PHE A 64 -14.19 27.47 24.51
C PHE A 64 -15.42 26.98 23.74
N PHE A 65 -15.24 26.04 22.81
CA PHE A 65 -16.36 25.44 22.08
C PHE A 65 -17.33 24.76 23.05
N GLY A 66 -18.62 25.11 22.93
CA GLY A 66 -19.70 24.45 23.67
C GLY A 66 -20.02 23.06 23.11
N SER A 67 -20.84 22.30 23.83
CA SER A 67 -21.26 20.94 23.45
C SER A 67 -22.43 20.88 22.46
N GLU A 68 -23.09 22.01 22.20
CA GLU A 68 -24.31 22.08 21.36
C GLU A 68 -24.02 22.18 19.86
N THR A 69 -22.78 22.51 19.49
CA THR A 69 -22.35 22.61 18.09
C THR A 69 -21.50 21.40 17.74
N ASN A 70 -21.71 20.84 16.55
CA ASN A 70 -20.87 19.77 16.02
C ASN A 70 -19.39 20.14 16.10
N PHE A 71 -18.54 19.21 16.49
CA PHE A 71 -17.10 19.46 16.62
C PHE A 71 -16.27 18.39 15.90
N VAL A 72 -15.19 18.85 15.26
CA VAL A 72 -14.22 18.01 14.57
C VAL A 72 -12.78 18.41 14.89
N ASP A 73 -11.99 17.38 15.19
CA ASP A 73 -10.55 17.41 15.39
C ASP A 73 -9.86 16.96 14.09
N LEU A 74 -9.25 17.90 13.37
CA LEU A 74 -8.58 17.65 12.09
C LEU A 74 -7.06 17.61 12.27
N HIS A 75 -6.42 16.62 11.67
CA HIS A 75 -4.97 16.56 11.52
C HIS A 75 -4.63 15.77 10.27
N LEU A 76 -3.55 16.15 9.57
CA LEU A 76 -3.15 15.46 8.35
C LEU A 76 -2.56 14.06 8.62
N ASP A 77 -1.72 13.98 9.65
CA ASP A 77 -0.95 12.75 9.93
C ASP A 77 -1.66 11.78 10.88
N PHE A 78 -2.68 12.26 11.59
CA PHE A 78 -3.37 11.47 12.60
C PHE A 78 -4.82 11.26 12.20
N PRO A 79 -5.43 10.19 12.69
CA PRO A 79 -6.87 10.04 12.72
C PRO A 79 -7.68 11.30 13.05
N VAL A 80 -8.71 11.58 12.26
CA VAL A 80 -9.70 12.63 12.55
C VAL A 80 -10.70 12.12 13.59
N TYR A 81 -11.09 13.00 14.51
CA TYR A 81 -12.03 12.69 15.57
C TYR A 81 -13.27 13.58 15.51
N PHE A 82 -14.44 12.97 15.64
CA PHE A 82 -15.73 13.66 15.81
C PHE A 82 -16.28 13.35 17.19
N GLY A 83 -16.88 14.34 17.83
CA GLY A 83 -17.46 14.19 19.16
C GLY A 83 -17.44 15.50 19.93
N PRO A 84 -17.63 15.48 21.25
CA PRO A 84 -17.58 16.70 22.05
C PRO A 84 -16.16 17.29 22.05
N TYR A 85 -16.09 18.62 22.07
CA TYR A 85 -14.85 19.33 22.30
C TYR A 85 -14.32 19.04 23.71
N ILE A 86 -13.05 18.65 23.80
CA ILE A 86 -12.35 18.45 25.08
C ILE A 86 -11.13 19.39 25.10
N PRO A 87 -11.10 20.38 26.03
CA PRO A 87 -9.95 21.26 26.21
C PRO A 87 -8.65 20.46 26.43
N GLY A 88 -7.56 20.90 25.80
CA GLY A 88 -6.24 20.24 25.91
C GLY A 88 -6.09 18.92 25.13
N MET A 89 -7.18 18.21 24.84
CA MET A 89 -7.15 16.90 24.17
C MET A 89 -7.03 17.02 22.64
N THR A 90 -5.98 17.67 22.16
CA THR A 90 -5.71 17.91 20.72
C THR A 90 -5.46 16.61 19.94
N PRO A 91 -5.54 16.59 18.60
CA PRO A 91 -5.21 15.40 17.80
C PRO A 91 -3.84 14.81 18.15
N PHE A 92 -2.83 15.66 18.30
CA PHE A 92 -1.49 15.24 18.73
C PHE A 92 -1.50 14.63 20.13
N MET A 93 -2.21 15.23 21.10
CA MET A 93 -2.28 14.68 22.46
C MET A 93 -2.99 13.33 22.49
N ARG A 94 -4.06 13.16 21.71
CA ARG A 94 -4.73 11.86 21.56
C ARG A 94 -3.79 10.80 21.00
N ALA A 95 -3.07 11.13 19.93
CA ALA A 95 -2.07 10.25 19.33
C ALA A 95 -0.94 9.91 20.31
N PHE A 96 -0.42 10.90 21.04
CA PHE A 96 0.64 10.73 22.02
C PHE A 96 0.22 9.87 23.21
N MET A 97 -0.99 10.07 23.74
CA MET A 97 -1.53 9.25 24.83
C MET A 97 -1.78 7.80 24.39
N ARG A 98 -2.04 7.59 23.10
CA ARG A 98 -2.33 6.28 22.54
C ARG A 98 -1.08 5.45 22.28
N LEU A 99 -0.05 6.06 21.69
CA LEU A 99 1.16 5.33 21.31
C LEU A 99 2.30 5.45 22.33
N GLY A 100 2.36 6.56 23.08
CA GLY A 100 3.53 6.89 23.88
C GLY A 100 4.63 7.61 23.10
N PRO A 101 5.72 8.02 23.77
CA PRO A 101 6.74 8.90 23.21
C PRO A 101 7.62 8.25 22.15
N GLU A 102 7.97 6.97 22.28
CA GLU A 102 8.94 6.29 21.42
C GLU A 102 8.35 6.07 20.02
N GLU A 103 7.15 5.49 19.96
CA GLU A 103 6.36 5.23 18.77
C GLU A 103 6.00 6.52 18.04
N MET A 104 5.66 7.58 18.78
CA MET A 104 5.41 8.91 18.20
C MET A 104 6.67 9.48 17.54
N GLN A 105 7.85 9.29 18.14
CA GLN A 105 9.11 9.71 17.53
C GLN A 105 9.41 8.91 16.26
N LEU A 106 9.18 7.60 16.28
CA LEU A 106 9.35 6.73 15.09
C LEU A 106 8.42 7.16 13.96
N HIS A 107 7.15 7.40 14.27
CA HIS A 107 6.16 7.89 13.32
C HIS A 107 6.56 9.26 12.74
N GLY A 108 6.98 10.20 13.59
CA GLY A 108 7.48 11.51 13.14
C GLY A 108 8.69 11.41 12.21
N SER A 109 9.65 10.51 12.51
CA SER A 109 10.80 10.23 11.64
C SER A 109 10.37 9.66 10.29
N ARG A 110 9.43 8.71 10.29
CA ARG A 110 8.84 8.12 9.07
C ARG A 110 8.18 9.18 8.19
N LEU A 111 7.40 10.09 8.77
CA LEU A 111 6.74 11.17 8.03
C LEU A 111 7.74 12.19 7.47
N ASN A 112 8.80 12.50 8.22
CA ASN A 112 9.89 13.34 7.72
C ASN A 112 10.56 12.71 6.49
N HIS A 113 10.74 11.39 6.49
CA HIS A 113 11.25 10.67 5.33
C HIS A 113 10.28 10.70 4.14
N LEU A 114 8.98 10.47 4.40
CA LEU A 114 7.93 10.57 3.40
C LEU A 114 7.89 11.95 2.73
N ASN A 115 7.97 13.03 3.52
CA ASN A 115 8.02 14.41 3.01
C ASN A 115 9.20 14.63 2.04
N LYS A 116 10.39 14.09 2.36
CA LYS A 116 11.56 14.15 1.47
C LYS A 116 11.35 13.35 0.18
N GLY A 117 10.68 12.20 0.26
CA GLY A 117 10.32 11.37 -0.88
C GLY A 117 9.36 12.09 -1.84
N ILE A 118 8.30 12.70 -1.29
CA ILE A 118 7.27 13.43 -2.05
C ILE A 118 7.88 14.59 -2.84
N ALA A 119 8.80 15.35 -2.23
CA ALA A 119 9.50 16.44 -2.91
C ALA A 119 10.26 15.98 -4.18
N LYS A 120 10.57 14.68 -4.29
CA LYS A 120 11.26 14.08 -5.44
C LYS A 120 10.38 13.15 -6.27
N ALA A 121 9.07 13.04 -5.99
CA ALA A 121 8.18 12.06 -6.62
C ALA A 121 8.16 12.14 -8.15
N ARG A 122 8.14 13.35 -8.73
CA ARG A 122 8.20 13.54 -10.19
C ARG A 122 9.49 12.99 -10.80
N TYR A 123 10.63 13.19 -10.13
CA TYR A 123 11.92 12.69 -10.61
C TYR A 123 12.03 11.17 -10.42
N PHE A 124 11.47 10.65 -9.34
CA PHE A 124 11.38 9.22 -9.10
C PHE A 124 10.57 8.52 -10.18
N HIS A 125 9.36 9.01 -10.49
CA HIS A 125 8.55 8.51 -11.62
C HIS A 125 9.30 8.54 -12.95
N THR A 126 10.03 9.63 -13.18
CA THR A 126 10.86 9.79 -14.38
C THR A 126 11.96 8.72 -14.43
N ALA A 127 12.67 8.48 -13.32
CA ALA A 127 13.71 7.47 -13.24
C ALA A 127 13.16 6.06 -13.50
N LEU A 128 12.00 5.71 -12.94
CA LEU A 128 11.35 4.42 -13.20
C LEU A 128 10.99 4.26 -14.69
N LYS A 129 10.44 5.31 -15.33
CA LYS A 129 10.17 5.30 -16.78
C LYS A 129 11.43 5.15 -17.62
N LEU A 130 12.53 5.80 -17.23
CA LEU A 130 13.81 5.68 -17.94
C LEU A 130 14.38 4.27 -17.81
N TYR A 131 14.29 3.65 -16.63
CA TYR A 131 14.65 2.24 -16.42
C TYR A 131 13.79 1.32 -17.29
N ALA A 132 12.46 1.48 -17.27
CA ALA A 132 11.53 0.65 -18.03
C ALA A 132 11.79 0.70 -19.55
N ARG A 133 12.17 1.88 -20.05
CA ARG A 133 12.54 2.10 -21.47
C ARG A 133 13.99 1.74 -21.80
N GLN A 134 14.77 1.24 -20.84
CA GLN A 134 16.18 0.90 -20.99
C GLN A 134 17.07 2.09 -21.40
N ASN A 135 16.67 3.31 -21.04
CA ASN A 135 17.43 4.53 -21.30
C ASN A 135 18.50 4.73 -20.22
N VAL A 136 19.56 3.93 -20.28
CA VAL A 136 20.61 3.80 -19.25
C VAL A 136 21.32 5.12 -18.93
N VAL A 137 21.77 5.87 -19.95
CA VAL A 137 22.52 7.11 -19.72
C VAL A 137 21.67 8.19 -19.01
N PRO A 138 20.44 8.51 -19.48
CA PRO A 138 19.53 9.38 -18.74
C PRO A 138 19.17 8.88 -17.35
N PHE A 139 18.97 7.56 -17.18
CA PHE A 139 18.68 6.95 -15.88
C PHE A 139 19.83 7.23 -14.89
N LYS A 140 21.07 6.88 -15.24
CA LYS A 140 22.28 7.12 -14.43
C LYS A 140 22.42 8.61 -14.06
N SER A 141 22.24 9.50 -15.03
CA SER A 141 22.34 10.95 -14.81
C SER A 141 21.28 11.45 -13.83
N ASN A 142 20.03 10.98 -13.98
CA ASN A 142 18.93 11.33 -13.07
C ASN A 142 19.20 10.87 -11.63
N LEU A 143 19.62 9.61 -11.47
CA LEU A 143 19.94 9.01 -10.17
C LEU A 143 21.06 9.76 -9.44
N LYS A 144 22.16 10.06 -10.14
CA LYS A 144 23.29 10.79 -9.56
C LYS A 144 22.88 12.21 -9.14
N ARG A 145 22.22 12.95 -10.04
CA ARG A 145 21.89 14.37 -9.82
C ARG A 145 20.84 14.59 -8.73
N ILE A 146 19.79 13.76 -8.69
CA ILE A 146 18.63 13.98 -7.81
C ILE A 146 18.70 13.16 -6.52
N PHE A 147 19.21 11.93 -6.61
CA PHE A 147 19.17 10.96 -5.51
C PHE A 147 20.55 10.65 -4.93
N ASN A 148 21.63 11.21 -5.52
CA ASN A 148 23.01 10.93 -5.14
C ASN A 148 23.34 9.42 -5.18
N ILE A 149 22.77 8.71 -6.16
CA ILE A 149 23.03 7.29 -6.39
C ILE A 149 23.99 7.16 -7.56
N ASN A 150 25.19 6.64 -7.29
CA ASN A 150 26.15 6.28 -8.33
C ASN A 150 25.87 4.86 -8.83
N VAL A 151 25.90 4.68 -10.14
CA VAL A 151 25.79 3.37 -10.79
C VAL A 151 27.19 2.90 -11.14
N ALA A 152 27.59 1.72 -10.65
CA ALA A 152 28.97 1.24 -10.73
C ALA A 152 29.41 0.97 -12.18
N SER A 153 28.55 0.38 -13.00
CA SER A 153 28.80 0.15 -14.43
C SER A 153 27.49 0.14 -15.24
N GLU A 154 27.56 -0.18 -16.53
CA GLU A 154 26.38 -0.38 -17.38
C GLU A 154 25.92 -1.84 -17.44
N GLN A 155 26.53 -2.70 -16.63
CA GLN A 155 26.12 -4.10 -16.53
C GLN A 155 24.72 -4.21 -15.91
N PRO A 156 23.88 -5.18 -16.32
CA PRO A 156 22.50 -5.32 -15.85
C PRO A 156 22.37 -5.39 -14.33
N GLN A 157 23.27 -6.11 -13.65
CA GLN A 157 23.28 -6.21 -12.19
C GLN A 157 23.45 -4.86 -11.49
N ASP A 158 24.29 -3.97 -12.03
CA ASP A 158 24.58 -2.67 -11.43
C ASP A 158 23.45 -1.66 -11.69
N ILE A 159 22.84 -1.73 -12.87
CA ILE A 159 21.64 -0.97 -13.20
C ILE A 159 20.48 -1.39 -12.29
N ASN A 160 20.30 -2.70 -12.09
CA ASN A 160 19.27 -3.22 -11.21
C ASN A 160 19.56 -2.88 -9.73
N ALA A 161 20.82 -2.96 -9.29
CA ALA A 161 21.22 -2.50 -7.95
C ALA A 161 20.83 -1.03 -7.70
N ALA A 162 21.09 -0.17 -8.68
CA ALA A 162 20.76 1.25 -8.61
C ALA A 162 19.24 1.50 -8.56
N LEU A 163 18.44 0.72 -9.30
CA LEU A 163 16.98 0.76 -9.23
C LEU A 163 16.49 0.40 -7.82
N TYR A 164 16.92 -0.73 -7.26
CA TYR A 164 16.45 -1.14 -5.92
C TYR A 164 16.92 -0.21 -4.82
N ARG A 165 18.11 0.41 -4.96
CA ARG A 165 18.57 1.47 -4.05
C ARG A 165 17.72 2.72 -4.14
N LEU A 166 17.29 3.10 -5.35
CA LEU A 166 16.37 4.22 -5.55
C LEU A 166 15.02 3.93 -4.88
N ILE A 167 14.46 2.75 -5.09
CA ILE A 167 13.18 2.34 -4.50
C ILE A 167 13.28 2.34 -2.98
N ALA A 168 14.30 1.70 -2.39
CA ALA A 168 14.51 1.69 -0.94
C ALA A 168 14.63 3.12 -0.38
N ASN A 169 15.37 4.01 -1.05
CA ASN A 169 15.52 5.39 -0.61
C ASN A 169 14.19 6.16 -0.61
N VAL A 170 13.33 5.98 -1.61
CA VAL A 170 12.09 6.78 -1.77
C VAL A 170 10.91 6.17 -1.02
N MET A 171 10.82 4.84 -0.98
CA MET A 171 9.65 4.10 -0.48
C MET A 171 9.78 3.61 0.97
N ALA A 172 10.95 3.77 1.62
CA ALA A 172 11.17 3.26 2.99
C ALA A 172 10.13 3.71 4.02
N ALA A 173 9.46 4.86 3.83
CA ALA A 173 8.41 5.30 4.74
C ALA A 173 7.18 4.38 4.76
N TYR A 174 6.97 3.58 3.71
CA TYR A 174 5.86 2.65 3.58
C TYR A 174 6.21 1.24 4.08
N GLU A 175 7.45 0.96 4.45
CA GLU A 175 7.88 -0.37 4.89
C GLU A 175 7.84 -0.50 6.42
N TYR A 176 7.69 -1.74 6.89
CA TYR A 176 8.04 -2.04 8.29
C TYR A 176 9.56 -2.03 8.45
N PRO A 177 10.10 -1.60 9.61
CA PRO A 177 11.52 -1.69 9.89
C PRO A 177 12.06 -3.11 9.64
N GLY A 178 13.18 -3.23 8.90
CA GLY A 178 13.83 -4.52 8.65
C GLY A 178 13.21 -5.41 7.57
N GLN A 179 11.96 -5.17 7.18
CA GLN A 179 11.18 -6.05 6.28
C GLN A 179 11.89 -6.39 4.96
N SER A 180 12.42 -5.40 4.25
CA SER A 180 13.14 -5.63 2.99
C SER A 180 14.42 -6.45 3.18
N ARG A 181 15.11 -6.28 4.30
CA ARG A 181 16.34 -7.03 4.60
C ARG A 181 16.01 -8.50 4.85
N GLU A 182 15.03 -8.77 5.69
CA GLU A 182 14.57 -10.13 6.01
C GLU A 182 14.10 -10.86 4.75
N ALA A 183 13.32 -10.20 3.90
CA ALA A 183 12.87 -10.75 2.63
C ALA A 183 14.05 -11.10 1.70
N VAL A 184 15.03 -10.20 1.54
CA VAL A 184 16.20 -10.46 0.70
C VAL A 184 17.04 -11.63 1.24
N ASP A 185 17.25 -11.70 2.55
CA ASP A 185 18.02 -12.75 3.20
C ASP A 185 17.33 -14.12 3.01
N GLU A 186 16.01 -14.17 3.22
CA GLU A 186 15.19 -15.37 3.00
C GLU A 186 15.23 -15.84 1.55
N PHE A 187 14.96 -14.96 0.59
CA PHE A 187 14.90 -15.33 -0.82
C PHE A 187 16.27 -15.76 -1.34
N THR A 188 17.33 -15.08 -0.93
CA THR A 188 18.70 -15.44 -1.32
C THR A 188 19.06 -16.83 -0.79
N ARG A 189 18.76 -17.11 0.47
CA ARG A 189 18.96 -18.44 1.09
C ARG A 189 18.17 -19.51 0.37
N LEU A 190 16.90 -19.25 0.08
CA LEU A 190 16.04 -20.18 -0.67
C LEU A 190 16.59 -20.48 -2.05
N THR A 191 16.89 -19.45 -2.85
CA THR A 191 17.43 -19.62 -4.21
C THR A 191 18.73 -20.42 -4.17
N PHE A 192 19.61 -20.16 -3.20
CA PHE A 192 20.83 -20.93 -3.02
C PHE A 192 20.57 -22.41 -2.68
N ASN A 193 19.61 -22.69 -1.78
CA ASN A 193 19.25 -24.06 -1.41
C ASN A 193 18.69 -24.84 -2.61
N VAL A 194 17.79 -24.22 -3.38
CA VAL A 194 17.24 -24.81 -4.61
C VAL A 194 18.33 -25.00 -5.65
N ALA A 195 19.23 -24.03 -5.83
CA ALA A 195 20.37 -24.17 -6.75
C ALA A 195 21.29 -25.32 -6.35
N LYS A 196 21.54 -25.53 -5.05
CA LYS A 196 22.37 -26.62 -4.56
C LYS A 196 21.73 -28.00 -4.82
N ALA A 197 20.42 -28.11 -4.66
CA ALA A 197 19.70 -29.38 -4.79
C ALA A 197 19.31 -29.71 -6.24
N HIS A 198 18.88 -28.70 -7.01
CA HIS A 198 18.17 -28.87 -8.28
C HIS A 198 18.65 -27.87 -9.35
N LYS A 199 19.97 -27.59 -9.41
CA LYS A 199 20.55 -26.58 -10.31
C LYS A 199 20.01 -26.59 -11.74
N PRO A 200 20.01 -27.71 -12.49
CA PRO A 200 19.60 -27.69 -13.90
C PRO A 200 18.12 -27.33 -14.06
N LYS A 201 17.29 -27.74 -13.11
CA LYS A 201 15.85 -27.47 -13.11
C LYS A 201 15.54 -26.04 -12.68
N LEU A 202 16.30 -25.48 -11.73
CA LEU A 202 16.24 -24.05 -11.42
C LEU A 202 16.67 -23.19 -12.61
N GLU A 203 17.75 -23.55 -13.30
CA GLU A 203 18.22 -22.83 -14.50
C GLU A 203 17.19 -22.89 -15.63
N SER A 204 16.56 -24.05 -15.86
CA SER A 204 15.46 -24.19 -16.82
C SER A 204 14.28 -23.29 -16.46
N PHE A 205 13.87 -23.29 -15.19
CA PHE A 205 12.78 -22.45 -14.69
C PHE A 205 13.08 -20.96 -14.88
N VAL A 206 14.25 -20.50 -14.46
CA VAL A 206 14.64 -19.09 -14.61
C VAL A 206 14.74 -18.71 -16.09
N GLN A 207 15.27 -19.59 -16.94
CA GLN A 207 15.32 -19.34 -18.39
C GLN A 207 13.92 -19.15 -18.98
N GLU A 208 12.96 -20.00 -18.62
CA GLU A 208 11.58 -19.87 -19.07
C GLU A 208 10.95 -18.53 -18.66
N LEU A 209 11.20 -18.08 -17.43
CA LEU A 209 10.73 -16.78 -16.94
C LEU A 209 11.33 -15.59 -17.72
N ILE A 210 12.56 -15.73 -18.23
CA ILE A 210 13.25 -14.72 -19.03
C ILE A 210 12.75 -14.75 -20.48
N ASP A 211 12.67 -15.93 -21.09
CA ASP A 211 12.28 -16.10 -22.49
C ASP A 211 10.82 -15.71 -22.75
N SER A 212 9.93 -15.99 -21.79
CA SER A 212 8.53 -15.53 -21.80
C SER A 212 8.36 -14.05 -21.49
N ALA A 213 9.44 -13.34 -21.14
CA ALA A 213 9.43 -12.00 -20.56
C ALA A 213 8.61 -11.85 -19.26
N PHE A 214 8.15 -12.95 -18.65
CA PHE A 214 7.29 -12.92 -17.46
C PHE A 214 7.94 -12.15 -16.31
N LEU A 215 9.21 -12.44 -16.00
CA LEU A 215 9.92 -11.79 -14.89
C LEU A 215 10.10 -10.28 -15.11
N LYS A 216 10.40 -9.88 -16.35
CA LYS A 216 10.52 -8.48 -16.75
C LYS A 216 9.20 -7.75 -16.66
N ASN A 217 8.14 -8.30 -17.24
CA ASN A 217 6.82 -7.68 -17.22
C ASN A 217 6.33 -7.51 -15.78
N LEU A 218 6.50 -8.54 -14.95
CA LEU A 218 6.13 -8.48 -13.54
C LEU A 218 6.92 -7.41 -12.77
N GLN A 219 8.21 -7.22 -13.05
CA GLN A 219 8.99 -6.11 -12.49
C GLN A 219 8.39 -4.76 -12.91
N LEU A 220 8.08 -4.58 -14.20
CA LEU A 220 7.53 -3.33 -14.72
C LEU A 220 6.17 -3.01 -14.09
N ASP A 221 5.29 -4.01 -13.95
CA ASP A 221 3.97 -3.84 -13.32
C ASP A 221 4.12 -3.35 -11.87
N VAL A 222 5.06 -3.92 -11.11
CA VAL A 222 5.42 -3.45 -9.77
C VAL A 222 5.94 -2.01 -9.80
N LEU A 223 6.79 -1.66 -10.78
CA LEU A 223 7.34 -0.30 -10.89
C LEU A 223 6.24 0.76 -11.12
N GLU A 224 5.14 0.40 -11.76
CA GLU A 224 4.01 1.31 -11.97
C GLU A 224 3.22 1.63 -10.68
N ILE A 225 3.29 0.76 -9.68
CA ILE A 225 2.60 0.97 -8.40
C ILE A 225 3.29 2.04 -7.53
N TYR A 226 4.63 2.10 -7.50
CA TYR A 226 5.32 3.02 -6.58
C TYR A 226 4.91 4.49 -6.75
N PRO A 227 4.80 5.05 -7.97
CA PRO A 227 4.29 6.40 -8.16
C PRO A 227 2.83 6.57 -7.72
N LYS A 228 1.98 5.56 -7.94
CA LYS A 228 0.57 5.58 -7.50
C LYS A 228 0.47 5.64 -5.97
N MET A 229 1.32 4.89 -5.27
CA MET A 229 1.40 4.92 -3.80
C MET A 229 1.89 6.27 -3.26
N LEU A 230 2.89 6.88 -3.90
CA LEU A 230 3.33 8.24 -3.53
C LEU A 230 2.23 9.27 -3.75
N ASN A 231 1.43 9.14 -4.80
CA ASN A 231 0.28 10.02 -5.03
C ASN A 231 -0.86 9.82 -4.01
N ALA A 232 -0.88 8.66 -3.33
CA ALA A 232 -1.80 8.32 -2.26
C ALA A 232 -1.29 8.72 -0.86
N GLU A 233 -0.12 9.36 -0.75
CA GLU A 233 0.52 9.65 0.54
C GLU A 233 -0.36 10.37 1.56
N LEU A 234 -1.22 11.31 1.15
CA LEU A 234 -2.09 12.06 2.07
C LEU A 234 -3.00 11.13 2.87
N VAL A 235 -3.65 10.17 2.19
CA VAL A 235 -4.54 9.20 2.86
C VAL A 235 -3.74 8.14 3.63
N MET A 236 -2.49 7.91 3.23
CA MET A 236 -1.64 6.90 3.85
C MET A 236 -1.06 7.33 5.18
N ARG A 237 -0.91 8.63 5.47
CA ARG A 237 -0.27 9.09 6.72
C ARG A 237 -0.96 8.57 7.98
N PRO A 238 -2.29 8.65 8.12
CA PRO A 238 -2.99 8.07 9.26
C PRO A 238 -2.90 6.54 9.26
N ALA A 239 -2.86 5.87 8.11
CA ALA A 239 -2.64 4.42 8.06
C ALA A 239 -1.23 4.02 8.53
N LEU A 240 -0.21 4.84 8.22
CA LEU A 240 1.16 4.68 8.73
C LEU A 240 1.28 4.95 10.23
N PHE A 241 0.33 5.65 10.84
CA PHE A 241 0.25 5.80 12.30
C PHE A 241 -0.19 4.49 12.94
N LEU A 242 -1.13 3.78 12.30
CA LEU A 242 -1.71 2.53 12.83
C LEU A 242 -0.72 1.36 12.93
N ASP A 243 0.44 1.43 12.29
CA ASP A 243 1.51 0.44 12.45
C ASP A 243 2.07 0.37 13.88
N PHE A 244 1.89 1.44 14.64
CA PHE A 244 2.38 1.54 16.02
C PHE A 244 1.24 1.35 17.04
N ASP A 245 0.01 1.16 16.55
CA ASP A 245 -1.21 1.16 17.34
C ASP A 245 -1.76 -0.27 17.50
N GLU A 246 -1.22 -1.00 18.49
CA GLU A 246 -1.61 -2.39 18.74
C GLU A 246 -3.10 -2.52 19.11
N GLU A 247 -3.65 -1.52 19.81
CA GLU A 247 -5.05 -1.51 20.23
C GLU A 247 -6.03 -1.30 19.06
N TYR A 248 -5.61 -0.65 17.97
CA TYR A 248 -6.51 -0.40 16.83
C TYR A 248 -7.02 -1.70 16.20
N ALA A 249 -6.19 -2.74 16.13
CA ALA A 249 -6.60 -4.03 15.56
C ALA A 249 -7.76 -4.66 16.33
N THR A 250 -7.88 -4.38 17.63
CA THR A 250 -8.93 -4.95 18.50
C THR A 250 -10.15 -4.04 18.64
N ASN A 251 -10.01 -2.74 18.35
CA ASN A 251 -11.10 -1.76 18.42
C ASN A 251 -10.97 -0.69 17.33
N PRO A 252 -11.36 -1.01 16.08
CA PRO A 252 -11.26 -0.07 14.97
C PRO A 252 -12.21 1.11 15.18
N ILE A 253 -11.65 2.33 15.17
CA ILE A 253 -12.42 3.57 15.32
C ILE A 253 -12.63 4.17 13.92
N PRO A 254 -13.83 4.73 13.61
CA PRO A 254 -14.00 5.55 12.43
C PRO A 254 -13.09 6.77 12.51
N MET A 255 -12.04 6.78 11.70
CA MET A 255 -11.03 7.83 11.69
C MET A 255 -11.09 8.49 10.31
N ARG A 256 -11.68 9.69 10.25
CA ARG A 256 -12.19 10.20 8.97
C ARG A 256 -11.16 10.95 8.13
N VAL A 257 -10.60 10.33 7.10
CA VAL A 257 -9.64 11.02 6.21
C VAL A 257 -10.14 10.85 4.79
N SER A 258 -10.24 11.91 3.99
CA SER A 258 -9.86 11.84 2.57
C SER A 258 -10.03 13.19 1.90
N THR A 259 -9.05 13.58 1.08
CA THR A 259 -9.10 14.66 0.10
C THR A 259 -9.49 14.17 -1.31
N LYS A 260 -9.69 12.86 -1.50
CA LYS A 260 -9.96 12.20 -2.80
C LYS A 260 -11.00 11.08 -2.73
N ASP A 261 -11.53 10.72 -3.89
CA ASP A 261 -12.55 9.69 -4.10
C ASP A 261 -12.05 8.28 -3.72
N PHE A 262 -12.81 7.58 -2.88
CA PHE A 262 -12.64 6.17 -2.49
C PHE A 262 -12.34 5.27 -3.71
N GLU A 263 -12.98 5.57 -4.84
CA GLU A 263 -12.87 4.81 -6.09
C GLU A 263 -11.40 4.72 -6.59
N SER A 264 -10.61 5.78 -6.45
CA SER A 264 -9.20 5.77 -6.90
C SER A 264 -8.35 4.79 -6.10
N TYR A 265 -8.64 4.64 -4.81
CA TYR A 265 -7.89 3.73 -3.92
C TYR A 265 -8.36 2.29 -4.07
N LYS A 266 -9.65 2.10 -4.38
CA LYS A 266 -10.22 0.82 -4.77
C LYS A 266 -9.52 0.23 -5.99
N ASP A 267 -9.32 1.02 -7.04
CA ASP A 267 -8.59 0.58 -8.25
C ASP A 267 -7.13 0.25 -7.94
N LEU A 268 -6.46 1.07 -7.12
CA LEU A 268 -5.09 0.78 -6.70
C LEU A 268 -4.98 -0.55 -5.93
N TYR A 269 -5.92 -0.84 -5.04
CA TYR A 269 -5.97 -2.11 -4.32
C TYR A 269 -6.14 -3.31 -5.26
N LYS A 270 -7.01 -3.16 -6.27
CA LYS A 270 -7.24 -4.18 -7.30
C LYS A 270 -5.98 -4.44 -8.12
N ASP A 271 -5.32 -3.39 -8.62
CA ASP A 271 -4.08 -3.48 -9.40
C ASP A 271 -2.99 -4.24 -8.62
N ILE A 272 -2.78 -3.88 -7.34
CA ILE A 272 -1.76 -4.53 -6.51
C ILE A 272 -2.12 -6.01 -6.26
N SER A 273 -3.40 -6.30 -5.98
CA SER A 273 -3.85 -7.69 -5.78
C SER A 273 -3.61 -8.57 -7.01
N GLU A 274 -3.80 -8.03 -8.22
CA GLU A 274 -3.52 -8.74 -9.47
C GLU A 274 -2.02 -9.00 -9.65
N ILE A 275 -1.17 -8.03 -9.32
CA ILE A 275 0.28 -8.18 -9.34
C ILE A 275 0.73 -9.27 -8.35
N ILE A 276 0.21 -9.27 -7.12
CA ILE A 276 0.51 -10.32 -6.12
C ILE A 276 0.11 -11.70 -6.64
N SER A 277 -1.06 -11.81 -7.28
CA SER A 277 -1.51 -13.07 -7.91
C SER A 277 -0.47 -13.61 -8.88
N ARG A 278 0.12 -12.74 -9.72
CA ARG A 278 1.19 -13.12 -10.65
C ARG A 278 2.51 -13.39 -9.94
N GLN A 279 2.86 -12.65 -8.90
CA GLN A 279 4.07 -12.90 -8.08
C GLN A 279 4.02 -14.26 -7.39
N LEU A 280 2.85 -14.74 -6.97
CA LEU A 280 2.70 -16.07 -6.37
C LEU A 280 3.06 -17.23 -7.32
N VAL A 281 3.11 -16.99 -8.64
CA VAL A 281 3.64 -17.97 -9.59
C VAL A 281 5.12 -18.25 -9.33
N LEU A 282 5.90 -17.22 -8.97
CA LEU A 282 7.31 -17.39 -8.60
C LEU A 282 7.46 -18.18 -7.30
N VAL A 283 6.58 -17.92 -6.33
CA VAL A 283 6.55 -18.65 -5.06
C VAL A 283 6.26 -20.12 -5.28
N ALA A 284 5.23 -20.44 -6.06
CA ALA A 284 4.85 -21.81 -6.39
C ALA A 284 5.97 -22.54 -7.15
N GLY A 285 6.57 -21.92 -8.17
CA GLY A 285 7.65 -22.53 -8.94
C GLY A 285 8.86 -22.89 -8.07
N LEU A 286 9.28 -21.99 -7.17
CA LEU A 286 10.36 -22.28 -6.23
C LEU A 286 9.97 -23.30 -5.16
N ASN A 287 8.71 -23.30 -4.71
CA ASN A 287 8.21 -24.30 -3.77
C ASN A 287 8.25 -25.71 -4.39
N ASN A 288 7.74 -25.84 -5.61
CA ASN A 288 7.72 -27.10 -6.35
C ASN A 288 9.14 -27.60 -6.63
N LEU A 289 10.06 -26.71 -7.03
CA LEU A 289 11.48 -27.05 -7.16
C LEU A 289 12.08 -27.52 -5.83
N LEU A 290 11.83 -26.82 -4.72
CA LEU A 290 12.36 -27.17 -3.40
C LEU A 290 11.86 -28.55 -2.93
N LYS A 291 10.59 -28.87 -3.18
CA LYS A 291 9.95 -30.09 -2.66
C LYS A 291 10.11 -31.30 -3.59
N ARG A 292 10.16 -31.08 -4.90
CA ARG A 292 10.01 -32.14 -5.93
C ARG A 292 11.03 -32.06 -7.05
N GLY A 293 11.87 -31.03 -7.07
CA GLY A 293 12.91 -30.85 -8.10
C GLY A 293 12.40 -30.43 -9.47
N ASP A 294 11.11 -30.06 -9.60
CA ASP A 294 10.52 -29.57 -10.85
C ASP A 294 9.50 -28.47 -10.56
N ALA A 295 9.56 -27.35 -11.30
CA ALA A 295 8.69 -26.19 -11.09
C ALA A 295 7.22 -26.48 -11.45
N ASP A 296 6.97 -27.44 -12.34
CA ASP A 296 5.63 -27.85 -12.77
C ASP A 296 5.01 -28.91 -11.84
N ALA A 297 5.77 -29.48 -10.91
CA ALA A 297 5.30 -30.57 -10.07
C ALA A 297 4.49 -30.07 -8.87
N PHE A 298 3.16 -30.06 -8.99
CA PHE A 298 2.25 -29.75 -7.89
C PHE A 298 1.88 -30.99 -7.07
N ALA A 299 1.63 -30.79 -5.77
CA ALA A 299 1.05 -31.83 -4.92
C ALA A 299 -0.34 -32.23 -5.41
N SER A 300 -0.61 -33.53 -5.53
CA SER A 300 -1.95 -34.01 -5.87
C SER A 300 -2.99 -33.57 -4.84
N LYS A 301 -4.09 -32.99 -5.32
CA LYS A 301 -5.25 -32.59 -4.52
C LYS A 301 -6.48 -33.32 -5.04
N LEU A 302 -6.74 -34.51 -4.51
CA LEU A 302 -7.82 -35.38 -4.99
C LEU A 302 -9.17 -34.99 -4.39
N THR A 303 -10.20 -34.94 -5.22
CA THR A 303 -11.60 -34.91 -4.76
C THR A 303 -12.00 -36.26 -4.17
N LYS A 304 -13.17 -36.31 -3.51
CA LYS A 304 -13.82 -37.57 -3.10
C LYS A 304 -14.04 -38.55 -4.26
N SER A 305 -14.14 -38.05 -5.50
CA SER A 305 -14.28 -38.85 -6.72
C SER A 305 -12.93 -39.25 -7.36
N GLY A 306 -11.81 -38.97 -6.71
CA GLY A 306 -10.46 -39.31 -7.20
C GLY A 306 -9.92 -38.37 -8.30
N LYS A 307 -10.62 -37.27 -8.62
CA LYS A 307 -10.14 -36.29 -9.61
C LYS A 307 -9.06 -35.41 -8.99
N ASN A 308 -7.90 -35.30 -9.61
CA ASN A 308 -6.88 -34.33 -9.20
C ASN A 308 -7.28 -32.91 -9.63
N LEU A 309 -7.35 -32.00 -8.65
CA LEU A 309 -7.62 -30.58 -8.86
C LEU A 309 -6.34 -29.76 -8.95
N ALA A 310 -5.17 -30.35 -8.65
CA ALA A 310 -3.90 -29.65 -8.73
C ALA A 310 -3.63 -29.20 -10.19
N PRO A 311 -3.07 -28.00 -10.38
CA PRO A 311 -2.61 -27.56 -11.69
C PRO A 311 -1.63 -28.56 -12.28
N ALA A 312 -1.74 -28.82 -13.59
CA ALA A 312 -0.84 -29.74 -14.28
C ALA A 312 0.55 -29.13 -14.52
N THR A 313 0.63 -27.80 -14.58
CA THR A 313 1.86 -27.03 -14.83
C THR A 313 1.80 -25.70 -14.09
N LEU A 314 2.94 -25.03 -13.98
CA LEU A 314 3.06 -23.70 -13.41
C LEU A 314 2.31 -22.67 -14.27
N ASN A 315 2.29 -22.86 -15.59
CA ASN A 315 1.47 -22.04 -16.49
C ASN A 315 -0.03 -22.19 -16.20
N ALA A 316 -0.51 -23.42 -15.97
CA ALA A 316 -1.90 -23.64 -15.55
C ALA A 316 -2.18 -23.05 -14.16
N PHE A 317 -1.19 -23.04 -13.26
CA PHE A 317 -1.30 -22.36 -11.97
C PHE A 317 -1.37 -20.83 -12.11
N ALA A 318 -0.75 -20.23 -13.13
CA ALA A 318 -0.81 -18.79 -13.37
C ALA A 318 -2.27 -18.30 -13.50
N ASP A 319 -3.14 -19.10 -14.14
CA ASP A 319 -4.57 -18.83 -14.36
C ASP A 319 -5.46 -19.08 -13.12
N VAL A 320 -4.93 -19.70 -12.06
CA VAL A 320 -5.68 -19.88 -10.81
C VAL A 320 -5.96 -18.52 -10.18
N VAL A 321 -7.21 -18.29 -9.75
CA VAL A 321 -7.59 -17.05 -9.06
C VAL A 321 -6.82 -16.88 -7.75
N LEU A 322 -6.43 -15.64 -7.42
CA LEU A 322 -5.62 -15.31 -6.24
C LEU A 322 -6.09 -16.05 -4.98
N GLY A 323 -7.40 -16.02 -4.70
CA GLY A 323 -7.96 -16.62 -3.49
C GLY A 323 -7.90 -18.14 -3.39
N ALA A 324 -7.55 -18.82 -4.48
CA ALA A 324 -7.33 -20.27 -4.51
C ALA A 324 -5.85 -20.62 -4.73
N LYS A 325 -4.93 -19.66 -4.86
CA LYS A 325 -3.51 -19.96 -5.14
C LYS A 325 -2.82 -20.63 -3.96
N GLN A 326 -3.02 -20.14 -2.73
CA GLN A 326 -2.41 -20.72 -1.53
C GLN A 326 -2.78 -22.19 -1.34
N ASP A 327 -3.99 -22.55 -1.73
CA ASP A 327 -4.58 -23.89 -1.69
C ASP A 327 -3.83 -24.95 -2.52
N PHE A 328 -2.92 -24.53 -3.40
CA PHE A 328 -2.09 -25.38 -4.25
C PHE A 328 -0.58 -25.23 -3.98
N ILE A 329 -0.17 -24.41 -3.01
CA ILE A 329 1.23 -24.29 -2.58
C ILE A 329 1.36 -25.03 -1.24
N ASP A 330 1.73 -26.30 -1.31
CA ASP A 330 1.82 -27.16 -0.12
C ASP A 330 3.07 -26.86 0.71
N ASP A 331 2.88 -26.75 2.03
CA ASP A 331 3.94 -26.44 3.01
C ASP A 331 4.87 -25.32 2.52
N SER A 332 4.22 -24.19 2.17
CA SER A 332 4.84 -23.05 1.52
C SER A 332 5.99 -22.52 2.36
N TRP A 333 7.15 -22.36 1.71
CA TRP A 333 8.29 -21.64 2.29
C TRP A 333 8.01 -20.15 2.51
N TYR A 334 6.98 -19.61 1.85
CA TYR A 334 6.62 -18.20 1.90
C TYR A 334 5.27 -17.99 2.61
N HIS A 335 5.25 -17.07 3.57
CA HIS A 335 4.04 -16.67 4.27
C HIS A 335 3.68 -15.22 3.90
N LEU A 336 2.45 -15.06 3.39
CA LEU A 336 1.85 -13.75 3.17
C LEU A 336 1.73 -13.00 4.49
N LEU A 337 1.86 -11.68 4.46
CA LEU A 337 1.45 -10.85 5.59
C LEU A 337 -0.03 -11.10 5.91
N GLU A 338 -0.36 -11.08 7.19
CA GLU A 338 -1.76 -11.08 7.64
C GLU A 338 -2.51 -9.90 7.01
N ASP A 339 -3.76 -10.11 6.61
CA ASP A 339 -4.62 -9.14 5.92
C ASP A 339 -4.14 -8.62 4.55
N SER A 340 -3.03 -9.11 4.00
CA SER A 340 -2.54 -8.65 2.68
C SER A 340 -3.37 -9.16 1.50
N VAL A 341 -4.06 -10.28 1.68
CA VAL A 341 -4.96 -10.90 0.70
C VAL A 341 -6.28 -11.24 1.39
N ASP A 342 -7.20 -10.28 1.37
CA ASP A 342 -8.59 -10.55 1.73
C ASP A 342 -9.39 -10.88 0.47
N ASN A 343 -9.71 -12.16 0.31
CA ASN A 343 -10.49 -12.67 -0.82
C ASN A 343 -11.91 -12.11 -0.88
N ARG A 344 -12.55 -11.84 0.26
CA ARG A 344 -13.90 -11.28 0.31
C ARG A 344 -13.87 -9.82 -0.11
N LEU A 345 -12.98 -9.03 0.50
CA LEU A 345 -12.81 -7.62 0.15
C LEU A 345 -12.41 -7.45 -1.32
N ARG A 346 -11.44 -8.23 -1.80
CA ARG A 346 -11.01 -8.22 -3.21
C ARG A 346 -12.15 -8.61 -4.15
N ASN A 347 -12.91 -9.66 -3.84
CA ASN A 347 -14.02 -10.07 -4.69
C ASN A 347 -15.11 -9.00 -4.74
N ALA A 348 -15.43 -8.40 -3.59
CA ALA A 348 -16.42 -7.33 -3.48
C ALA A 348 -16.02 -6.09 -4.28
N ILE A 349 -14.76 -5.67 -4.16
CA ILE A 349 -14.17 -4.55 -4.89
C ILE A 349 -14.10 -4.81 -6.40
N ALA A 350 -13.71 -6.02 -6.82
CA ALA A 350 -13.45 -6.32 -8.22
C ALA A 350 -14.71 -6.60 -9.06
N HIS A 351 -15.82 -7.01 -8.42
CA HIS A 351 -16.97 -7.57 -9.15
C HIS A 351 -18.36 -7.09 -8.68
N TYR A 352 -18.47 -6.27 -7.64
CA TYR A 352 -19.76 -5.88 -7.07
C TYR A 352 -19.87 -4.37 -6.79
N LYS A 353 -21.09 -3.94 -6.44
CA LYS A 353 -21.39 -2.56 -6.04
C LYS A 353 -20.79 -2.32 -4.65
N THR A 354 -19.88 -1.36 -4.55
CA THR A 354 -19.43 -0.79 -3.28
C THR A 354 -20.20 0.49 -3.03
N GLU A 355 -20.67 0.70 -1.81
CA GLU A 355 -21.33 1.94 -1.39
C GLU A 355 -20.46 2.62 -0.33
N TYR A 356 -20.14 3.89 -0.54
CA TYR A 356 -19.32 4.67 0.37
C TYR A 356 -20.16 5.82 0.93
N ASP A 357 -20.33 5.84 2.25
CA ASP A 357 -20.95 6.95 2.97
C ASP A 357 -19.86 7.95 3.38
N GLU A 358 -19.85 9.13 2.77
CA GLU A 358 -18.85 10.17 3.03
C GLU A 358 -18.92 10.76 4.46
N VAL A 359 -20.08 10.67 5.12
CA VAL A 359 -20.29 11.17 6.48
C VAL A 359 -19.72 10.20 7.50
N THR A 360 -20.12 8.93 7.41
CA THR A 360 -19.65 7.90 8.36
C THR A 360 -18.29 7.33 7.98
N GLN A 361 -17.86 7.51 6.74
CA GLN A 361 -16.74 6.83 6.09
C GLN A 361 -16.84 5.30 6.09
N LEU A 362 -18.06 4.80 6.10
CA LEU A 362 -18.31 3.37 6.03
C LEU A 362 -18.39 2.93 4.57
N VAL A 363 -17.60 1.94 4.23
CA VAL A 363 -17.67 1.24 2.94
C VAL A 363 -18.49 -0.01 3.16
N THR A 364 -19.65 -0.08 2.51
CA THR A 364 -20.48 -1.30 2.47
C THR A 364 -20.18 -2.05 1.17
N TYR A 365 -19.86 -3.33 1.29
CA TYR A 365 -19.48 -4.16 0.14
C TYR A 365 -20.16 -5.53 0.21
N TYR A 366 -20.48 -6.08 -0.97
CA TYR A 366 -21.28 -7.30 -1.09
C TYR A 366 -20.43 -8.40 -1.73
N PRO A 367 -19.76 -9.27 -0.95
CA PRO A 367 -18.80 -10.24 -1.48
C PRO A 367 -19.44 -11.43 -2.20
N LYS A 368 -20.74 -11.66 -2.02
CA LYS A 368 -21.50 -12.79 -2.56
C LYS A 368 -22.55 -12.34 -3.59
N LYS A 369 -22.77 -13.15 -4.63
CA LYS A 369 -23.93 -13.05 -5.52
C LYS A 369 -25.15 -13.62 -4.80
N GLU A 370 -26.04 -12.77 -4.30
CA GLU A 370 -27.28 -13.19 -3.61
C GLU A 370 -28.53 -13.13 -4.51
N GLY A 371 -28.37 -13.19 -5.83
CA GLY A 371 -29.50 -13.10 -6.75
C GLY A 371 -30.18 -11.72 -6.69
N MET A 372 -31.52 -11.68 -6.64
CA MET A 372 -32.29 -10.42 -6.60
C MET A 372 -32.28 -9.72 -5.24
N ALA A 373 -31.78 -10.36 -4.17
CA ALA A 373 -31.82 -9.81 -2.82
C ALA A 373 -30.38 -9.56 -2.34
N GLN A 374 -29.91 -8.31 -2.35
CA GLN A 374 -28.63 -7.92 -1.73
C GLN A 374 -28.86 -7.71 -0.23
N VAL A 375 -28.81 -8.77 0.60
CA VAL A 375 -29.24 -8.69 2.01
C VAL A 375 -28.07 -8.68 2.99
N GLN A 376 -26.92 -9.27 2.67
CA GLN A 376 -25.76 -9.28 3.56
C GLN A 376 -24.58 -8.47 3.00
N GLY A 377 -24.59 -7.17 3.24
CA GLY A 377 -23.42 -6.30 3.07
C GLY A 377 -22.44 -6.47 4.24
N GLU A 378 -21.16 -6.62 3.94
CA GLU A 378 -20.08 -6.48 4.93
C GLU A 378 -19.64 -5.00 4.97
N GLN A 379 -19.11 -4.56 6.11
CA GLN A 379 -18.76 -3.15 6.35
C GLN A 379 -17.31 -3.01 6.80
N ILE A 380 -16.64 -1.98 6.28
CA ILE A 380 -15.27 -1.63 6.64
C ILE A 380 -15.13 -0.10 6.68
N TYR A 381 -14.44 0.43 7.67
CA TYR A 381 -14.14 1.86 7.69
C TYR A 381 -13.10 2.19 6.62
N PHE A 382 -13.19 3.39 6.04
CA PHE A 382 -12.26 3.81 4.99
C PHE A 382 -10.79 3.78 5.43
N LEU A 383 -10.47 4.21 6.66
CA LEU A 383 -9.09 4.10 7.16
C LEU A 383 -8.62 2.64 7.24
N GLU A 384 -9.51 1.73 7.64
CA GLU A 384 -9.21 0.29 7.69
C GLU A 384 -9.00 -0.28 6.28
N PHE A 385 -9.78 0.16 5.30
CA PHE A 385 -9.52 -0.15 3.89
C PHE A 385 -8.14 0.36 3.43
N VAL A 386 -7.77 1.60 3.79
CA VAL A 386 -6.46 2.17 3.45
C VAL A 386 -5.32 1.43 4.14
N ARG A 387 -5.52 0.98 5.39
CA ARG A 387 -4.58 0.11 6.11
C ARG A 387 -4.37 -1.21 5.36
N ARG A 388 -5.44 -1.85 4.89
CA ARG A 388 -5.35 -3.07 4.07
C ARG A 388 -4.61 -2.80 2.76
N LEU A 389 -4.91 -1.71 2.07
CA LEU A 389 -4.17 -1.30 0.88
C LEU A 389 -2.67 -1.13 1.15
N LEU A 390 -2.28 -0.52 2.27
CA LEU A 390 -0.89 -0.39 2.68
C LEU A 390 -0.23 -1.76 2.92
N ILE A 391 -0.91 -2.69 3.60
CA ILE A 391 -0.40 -4.04 3.85
C ILE A 391 -0.27 -4.84 2.55
N THR A 392 -1.26 -4.77 1.66
CA THR A 392 -1.21 -5.39 0.32
C THR A 392 -0.07 -4.80 -0.51
N TYR A 393 0.16 -3.49 -0.46
CA TYR A 393 1.34 -2.87 -1.09
C TYR A 393 2.65 -3.44 -0.53
N ARG A 394 2.78 -3.58 0.79
CA ARG A 394 3.98 -4.14 1.44
C ARG A 394 4.23 -5.57 1.00
N GLU A 395 3.18 -6.37 0.89
CA GLU A 395 3.27 -7.75 0.41
C GLU A 395 3.79 -7.82 -1.03
N MET A 396 3.23 -6.99 -1.92
CA MET A 396 3.74 -6.86 -3.29
C MET A 396 5.21 -6.39 -3.32
N HIS A 397 5.57 -5.44 -2.46
CA HIS A 397 6.92 -4.92 -2.34
C HIS A 397 7.91 -5.99 -1.83
N ARG A 398 7.52 -6.80 -0.84
CA ARG A 398 8.30 -7.97 -0.39
C ARG A 398 8.57 -8.89 -1.57
N LEU A 399 7.53 -9.32 -2.28
CA LEU A 399 7.66 -10.19 -3.45
C LEU A 399 8.46 -9.56 -4.61
N HIS A 400 8.58 -8.24 -4.67
CA HIS A 400 9.47 -7.58 -5.63
C HIS A 400 10.96 -7.87 -5.37
N HIS A 401 11.35 -8.15 -4.12
CA HIS A 401 12.70 -8.62 -3.83
C HIS A 401 12.91 -10.08 -4.26
N LEU A 402 11.86 -10.89 -4.44
CA LEU A 402 12.00 -12.21 -5.06
C LEU A 402 12.34 -12.08 -6.55
N ILE A 403 11.67 -11.15 -7.23
CA ILE A 403 11.98 -10.77 -8.62
C ILE A 403 13.44 -10.32 -8.75
N LYS A 404 13.91 -9.48 -7.80
CA LYS A 404 15.31 -9.07 -7.69
C LYS A 404 16.24 -10.29 -7.61
N SER A 405 15.98 -11.22 -6.70
CA SER A 405 16.82 -12.40 -6.47
C SER A 405 16.93 -13.27 -7.73
N LEU A 406 15.83 -13.50 -8.45
CA LEU A 406 15.84 -14.26 -9.70
C LEU A 406 16.61 -13.55 -10.82
N PHE A 407 16.48 -12.22 -10.94
CA PHE A 407 17.31 -11.46 -11.87
C PHE A 407 18.81 -11.58 -11.55
N TYR A 408 19.17 -11.48 -10.28
CA TYR A 408 20.57 -11.61 -9.87
C TYR A 408 21.11 -13.02 -10.08
N TYR A 409 20.29 -14.05 -9.85
CA TYR A 409 20.64 -15.42 -10.21
C TYR A 409 20.95 -15.53 -11.71
N ASN A 410 20.10 -14.97 -12.56
CA ASN A 410 20.34 -14.92 -14.00
C ASN A 410 21.63 -14.15 -14.37
N PHE A 411 21.81 -12.92 -13.86
CA PHE A 411 22.93 -12.06 -14.22
C PHE A 411 24.29 -12.59 -13.74
N LEU A 412 24.34 -13.20 -12.56
CA LEU A 412 25.61 -13.53 -11.89
C LEU A 412 25.96 -15.02 -11.96
N LEU A 413 24.97 -15.90 -11.96
CA LEU A 413 25.18 -17.34 -11.82
C LEU A 413 24.91 -18.13 -13.11
N MET A 414 23.90 -17.75 -13.89
CA MET A 414 23.56 -18.49 -15.13
C MET A 414 24.48 -18.20 -16.31
N LYS A 415 25.24 -17.09 -16.29
CA LYS A 415 26.20 -16.67 -17.33
C LYS A 415 25.93 -17.25 -18.72
N LYS A 416 24.85 -16.83 -19.37
CA LYS A 416 24.84 -16.79 -20.84
C LYS A 416 25.52 -15.48 -21.23
N THR A 417 26.70 -15.60 -21.82
CA THR A 417 27.29 -14.53 -22.64
C THR A 417 26.19 -13.97 -23.53
N ALA A 418 25.91 -12.67 -23.36
CA ALA A 418 25.09 -11.91 -24.30
C ALA A 418 25.67 -12.00 -25.71
#